data_AF-G7ZJ14-F1
#
_entry.id   AF-G7ZJ14-F1
#
_cell.length_a   1.000
_cell.length_b   1.000
_cell.length_c   1.000
_cell.angle_alpha   90.00
_cell.angle_beta   90.00
_cell.angle_gamma   90.00
#
_symmetry.space_group_name_H-M   'P 1'
#
loop_
_entity.id
_entity.type
_entity.pdbx_description
1 polymer ?
#
loop_
_entity_poly.entity_id
_entity_poly.type
_entity_poly.pdbx_seq_one_letter_code
_entity_poly.pdbx_strand_id
1 'polypeptide(L)' 'MPSPIAAPIAKDVLASAALHLEVLEEFIAVVRRRLAASDDAFARDSLNDLLLSLTEQRDGYQALTVPATIRA' A
#
# COMPACT_ATOMS: atom_id res chain seq x y z
N MET A 1 -3.81 -8.43 -30.73
CA MET A 1 -3.55 -9.52 -29.77
C MET A 1 -2.48 -9.02 -28.81
N PRO A 2 -2.69 -9.07 -27.48
CA PRO A 2 -1.63 -8.71 -26.53
C PRO A 2 -0.42 -9.64 -26.73
N SER A 3 0.77 -9.07 -26.73
CA SER A 3 2.02 -9.83 -26.92
C SER A 3 2.17 -10.88 -25.81
N PRO A 4 2.60 -12.12 -26.10
CA PRO A 4 2.79 -13.17 -25.10
C PRO A 4 3.81 -12.80 -24.01
N ILE A 5 4.64 -11.77 -24.25
CA ILE A 5 5.61 -11.22 -23.27
C ILE A 5 4.92 -10.32 -22.24
N ALA A 6 3.79 -9.70 -22.58
CA ALA A 6 3.08 -8.77 -21.68
C ALA A 6 2.36 -9.49 -20.52
N ALA A 7 1.92 -10.73 -20.72
CA ALA A 7 1.21 -11.50 -19.70
C ALA A 7 2.11 -11.96 -18.53
N PRO A 8 3.34 -12.46 -18.74
CA PRO A 8 4.30 -12.74 -17.67
C PRO A 8 4.69 -11.49 -16.87
N ILE A 9 4.96 -10.37 -17.56
CA ILE A 9 5.33 -9.10 -16.90
C ILE A 9 4.19 -8.63 -15.97
N ALA A 10 2.93 -8.71 -16.43
CA ALA A 10 1.79 -8.36 -15.61
C ALA A 10 1.66 -9.24 -14.35
N LYS A 11 1.99 -10.53 -14.45
CA LYS A 11 1.97 -11.46 -13.31
C LYS A 11 3.04 -11.10 -12.27
N ASP A 12 4.27 -10.81 -12.71
CA ASP A 12 5.37 -10.48 -11.80
C ASP A 12 5.15 -9.12 -11.12
N VAL A 13 4.56 -8.16 -11.85
CA VAL A 13 4.15 -6.86 -11.28
C VAL A 13 3.06 -7.04 -10.22
N LEU A 14 2.04 -7.87 -10.48
CA LEU A 14 0.99 -8.14 -9.50
C LEU A 14 1.53 -8.87 -8.26
N ALA A 15 2.42 -9.85 -8.45
CA ALA A 15 3.08 -10.55 -7.33
C ALA A 15 3.93 -9.58 -6.49
N SER A 16 4.68 -8.69 -7.14
CA SER A 16 5.48 -7.67 -6.44
C SER A 16 4.60 -6.65 -5.72
N ALA A 17 3.46 -6.27 -6.31
CA ALA A 17 2.49 -5.38 -5.70
C ALA A 17 1.85 -6.01 -4.44
N ALA A 18 1.51 -7.30 -4.49
CA ALA A 18 1.00 -8.03 -3.32
C ALA A 18 2.04 -8.08 -2.19
N LEU A 19 3.29 -8.45 -2.51
CA LEU A 19 4.38 -8.45 -1.53
C LEU A 19 4.60 -7.05 -0.90
N HIS A 20 4.56 -6.00 -1.72
CA HIS A 20 4.72 -4.64 -1.20
C HIS A 20 3.55 -4.23 -0.32
N LEU A 21 2.32 -4.64 -0.64
CA LEU A 21 1.15 -4.39 0.21
C LEU A 21 1.31 -5.03 1.60
N GLU A 22 1.82 -6.27 1.69
CA GLU A 22 2.12 -6.92 2.98
C GLU A 22 3.15 -6.12 3.80
N VAL A 23 4.25 -5.71 3.17
CA VAL A 23 5.28 -4.87 3.82
C VAL A 23 4.70 -3.52 4.29
N LEU A 24 3.85 -2.92 3.46
CA LEU A 24 3.21 -1.65 3.75
C LEU A 24 2.26 -1.74 4.95
N GLU A 25 1.49 -2.81 5.06
CA GLU A 25 0.59 -3.05 6.21
C GLU A 25 1.37 -3.17 7.53
N GLU A 26 2.48 -3.91 7.52
CA GLU A 26 3.36 -4.03 8.69
C GLU A 26 4.00 -2.68 9.06
N PHE A 27 4.42 -1.91 8.07
CA PHE A 27 4.99 -0.58 8.30
C PHE A 27 3.95 0.39 8.89
N ILE A 28 2.72 0.40 8.36
CA ILE A 28 1.60 1.16 8.93
C ILE A 28 1.38 0.77 10.41
N ALA A 29 1.42 -0.52 10.73
CA ALA A 29 1.27 -0.98 12.11
C ALA A 29 2.40 -0.45 13.02
N VAL A 30 3.65 -0.42 12.53
CA VAL A 30 4.78 0.19 13.24
C VAL A 30 4.55 1.68 13.48
N VAL A 31 4.16 2.44 12.45
CA VAL A 31 3.93 3.89 12.55
C VAL A 31 2.80 4.20 13.54
N ARG A 32 1.70 3.43 13.52
CA ARG A 32 0.61 3.57 14.51
C ARG A 32 1.08 3.33 15.93
N ARG A 33 1.92 2.31 16.16
CA ARG A 33 2.51 2.04 17.49
C ARG A 33 3.40 3.19 17.95
N ARG A 34 4.22 3.74 17.04
CA ARG A 34 5.07 4.90 17.32
C ARG A 34 4.25 6.14 17.65
N LEU A 35 3.18 6.40 16.90
CA LEU A 35 2.26 7.52 17.16
C LEU A 35 1.60 7.41 18.53
N ALA A 36 1.15 6.20 18.90
CA ALA A 36 0.52 5.95 20.20
C ALA A 36 1.49 6.14 21.38
N ALA A 37 2.79 5.90 21.16
CA ALA A 37 3.83 6.03 22.17
C ALA A 37 4.52 7.42 22.19
N SER A 38 4.13 8.33 21.29
CA SER A 38 4.78 9.64 21.15
C SER A 38 3.98 10.73 21.86
N ASP A 39 4.66 11.42 22.79
CA ASP A 39 4.17 12.63 23.46
C ASP A 39 4.70 13.92 22.80
N ASP A 40 5.68 13.82 21.90
CA ASP A 40 6.22 14.96 21.16
C ASP A 40 5.25 15.41 20.06
N ALA A 41 4.84 16.68 20.10
CA ALA A 41 3.81 17.22 19.20
C ALA A 41 4.25 17.20 17.73
N PHE A 42 5.50 17.52 17.44
CA PHE A 42 6.04 17.53 16.07
C PHE A 42 6.12 16.11 15.49
N ALA A 43 6.60 15.15 16.28
CA ALA A 43 6.64 13.75 15.89
C ALA A 43 5.24 13.19 15.64
N ARG A 44 4.25 13.55 16.48
CA ARG A 44 2.86 13.13 16.27
C ARG A 44 2.28 13.65 14.97
N ASP A 45 2.52 14.92 14.65
CA ASP A 45 2.08 15.53 13.39
C ASP A 45 2.71 14.82 12.18
N SER A 46 4.04 14.68 12.20
CA SER A 46 4.80 13.98 11.17
C SER A 46 4.35 12.52 10.97
N LEU A 47 4.02 11.81 12.05
CA LEU A 47 3.55 10.43 11.99
C LEU A 47 2.12 10.34 11.46
N ASN A 48 1.26 11.33 11.70
CA ASN A 48 -0.07 11.39 11.09
C ASN A 48 0.01 11.65 9.58
N ASP A 49 0.86 12.59 9.16
CA ASP A 49 1.10 12.86 7.73
C ASP A 49 1.65 11.61 7.03
N LEU A 50 2.61 10.93 7.66
CA LEU A 50 3.13 9.67 7.15
C LEU A 50 2.03 8.61 7.04
N LEU A 51 1.17 8.47 8.07
CA LEU A 51 0.06 7.51 8.01
C LEU A 51 -0.91 7.82 6.86
N LEU A 52 -1.20 9.09 6.60
CA LEU A 52 -2.06 9.49 5.49
C LEU A 52 -1.48 8.99 4.17
N SER A 53 -0.22 9.32 3.87
CA SER A 53 0.44 8.88 2.64
C SER A 53 0.51 7.35 2.51
N LEU A 54 0.79 6.63 3.61
CA LEU A 54 0.83 5.17 3.59
C LEU A 54 -0.55 4.55 3.35
N THR A 55 -1.62 5.14 3.90
CA THR A 55 -2.98 4.67 3.64
C THR A 55 -3.41 4.92 2.20
N GLU A 56 -3.04 6.06 1.60
CA GLU A 56 -3.29 6.33 0.19
C GLU A 56 -2.57 5.33 -0.72
N GLN A 57 -1.31 5.03 -0.40
CA GLN A 57 -0.53 4.01 -1.13
C GLN A 57 -1.18 2.62 -1.01
N ARG A 58 -1.65 2.25 0.18
CA ARG A 58 -2.34 0.98 0.43
C ARG A 58 -3.62 0.90 -0.39
N ASP A 59 -4.43 1.95 -0.39
CA ASP A 59 -5.69 1.98 -1.12
C ASP A 59 -5.45 1.88 -2.65
N GLY A 60 -4.35 2.47 -3.14
CA GLY A 60 -3.89 2.30 -4.51
C GLY A 60 -3.54 0.85 -4.87
N TYR A 61 -2.83 0.14 -3.98
CA TYR A 61 -2.54 -1.28 -4.17
C TYR A 61 -3.80 -2.15 -4.09
N GLN A 62 -4.70 -1.89 -3.15
CA GLN A 62 -5.96 -2.62 -3.02
C GLN A 62 -6.83 -2.46 -4.27
N ALA A 63 -6.83 -1.28 -4.90
CA ALA A 63 -7.53 -1.07 -6.17
C ALA A 63 -7.03 -1.95 -7.32
N LEU A 64 -5.76 -2.41 -7.29
CA LEU A 64 -5.22 -3.38 -8.26
C LEU A 64 -5.69 -4.82 -7.99
N THR A 65 -6.09 -5.13 -6.75
CA THR A 65 -6.53 -6.47 -6.32
C THR A 65 -8.03 -6.71 -6.53
N VAL A 66 -8.83 -5.65 -6.69
CA VAL A 66 -10.25 -5.78 -7.02
C VAL A 66 -10.38 -6.11 -8.51
N PRO A 67 -11.03 -7.23 -8.88
CA PRO A 67 -11.26 -7.54 -10.29
C PRO A 67 -12.02 -6.39 -10.97
N ALA A 68 -11.55 -5.95 -12.14
CA ALA A 68 -12.18 -4.89 -12.94
C ALA A 68 -13.67 -5.14 -13.25
N THR A 69 -14.15 -6.37 -13.06
CA THR A 69 -15.52 -6.83 -13.29
C THR A 69 -16.58 -6.20 -12.36
N ILE A 70 -16.21 -5.57 -11.25
CA ILE A 70 -17.18 -5.02 -10.26
C ILE A 70 -17.50 -3.52 -10.51
N ARG A 71 -16.91 -2.89 -11.54
CA ARG A 71 -17.11 -1.45 -11.87
C ARG A 71 -18.02 -1.21 -13.09
N ALA A 72 -18.99 -2.08 -13.34
CA ALA A 72 -19.99 -1.93 -14.41
C ALA A 72 -21.32 -1.39 -13.87
#